data_AF-A0AAV9P0G2-F1
#
_entry.id   AF-A0AAV9P0G2-F1
#
_cell.length_a   1.000
_cell.length_b   1.000
_cell.length_c   1.000
_cell.angle_alpha   90.00
_cell.angle_beta   90.00
_cell.angle_gamma   90.00
#
_symmetry.space_group_name_H-M   'P 1'
#
loop_
_entity.id
_entity.type
_entity.pdbx_description
1 polymer ?
#
loop_
_entity_poly.entity_id
_entity_poly.type
_entity_poly.pdbx_seq_one_letter_code
_entity_poly.pdbx_strand_id
1 'polypeptide(L)'
;MGYGMASNIRQKLSPNSTVFINDVNPEACTRFLVEHRSNGPIEIVQTAKEAASKAPVLISMVPAPEHVQQVYLDKENGVIAAPPSKDRLVLECSTIDVDTQREVGNTIMDAGVGSYCDAPVSGGPRGAVAGTLAFMIGSPSHDPRASQIHSIVSLMAASEKIFLCGALGTGAAAKISNNYLVSTFSIALSEAFAVGLKNGLDKYVLADVIRSSSGQSWVGEHMHPCPGVVEGAPSSDGYRPGFRHEMMVKDTMLGILAAEGVGVEPRMARTAVEMYRRAAGDGRTEGLDFASVFKLIFEGE
;
A
#
# COMPACT_ATOMS: atom_id res chain seq x y z
N MET A 1 1.26 1.35 -8.69
CA MET A 1 1.25 0.05 -7.98
C MET A 1 0.75 -1.07 -8.88
N GLY A 2 -0.53 -1.06 -9.28
CA GLY A 2 -1.15 -2.13 -10.08
C GLY A 2 -0.37 -2.54 -11.33
N TYR A 3 0.14 -1.57 -12.10
CA TYR A 3 0.94 -1.86 -13.30
C TYR A 3 2.16 -2.75 -13.02
N GLY A 4 3.03 -2.38 -12.07
CA GLY A 4 4.23 -3.16 -11.74
C GLY A 4 3.92 -4.54 -11.13
N MET A 5 2.81 -4.63 -10.37
CA MET A 5 2.30 -5.90 -9.85
C MET A 5 1.86 -6.83 -11.00
N ALA A 6 1.04 -6.32 -11.93
CA ALA A 6 0.60 -7.07 -13.10
C ALA A 6 1.77 -7.48 -14.00
N SER A 7 2.80 -6.62 -14.15
CA SER A 7 4.01 -6.93 -14.92
C SER A 7 4.73 -8.13 -14.32
N ASN A 8 4.89 -8.16 -12.99
CA ASN A 8 5.49 -9.28 -12.26
C ASN A 8 4.70 -10.58 -12.44
N ILE A 9 3.37 -10.51 -12.31
CA ILE A 9 2.50 -11.67 -12.57
C ILE A 9 2.74 -12.19 -13.99
N ARG A 10 2.65 -11.33 -15.01
CA ARG A 10 2.76 -11.78 -16.40
C ARG A 10 4.15 -12.38 -16.71
N GLN A 11 5.22 -11.83 -16.15
CA GLN A 11 6.58 -12.32 -16.36
C GLN A 11 6.86 -13.67 -15.67
N LYS A 12 6.25 -13.92 -14.50
CA LYS A 12 6.56 -15.09 -13.66
C LYS A 12 5.49 -16.19 -13.74
N LEU A 13 4.28 -15.86 -14.17
CA LEU A 13 3.21 -16.84 -14.40
C LEU A 13 3.52 -17.67 -15.65
N SER A 14 3.02 -18.90 -15.69
CA SER A 14 3.19 -19.79 -16.85
C SER A 14 2.85 -19.07 -18.17
N PRO A 15 3.67 -19.23 -19.23
CA PRO A 15 3.43 -18.57 -20.51
C PRO A 15 2.13 -19.04 -21.20
N ASN A 16 1.52 -20.14 -20.73
CA ASN A 16 0.24 -20.64 -21.24
C ASN A 16 -0.98 -20.10 -20.46
N SER A 17 -0.77 -19.50 -19.29
CA SER A 17 -1.86 -18.87 -18.53
C SER A 17 -2.21 -17.52 -19.15
N THR A 18 -3.49 -17.19 -19.29
CA THR A 18 -3.94 -15.86 -19.75
C THR A 18 -4.06 -14.88 -18.58
N VAL A 19 -3.58 -13.65 -18.78
CA VAL A 19 -3.79 -12.53 -17.84
C VAL A 19 -4.83 -11.59 -18.43
N PHE A 20 -5.90 -11.34 -17.68
CA PHE A 20 -6.95 -10.40 -18.05
C PHE A 20 -6.68 -9.06 -17.38
N ILE A 21 -6.69 -7.96 -18.14
CA ILE A 21 -6.39 -6.61 -17.66
C ILE A 21 -7.63 -5.74 -17.81
N ASN A 22 -8.00 -5.06 -16.74
CA ASN A 22 -9.04 -4.04 -16.72
C ASN A 22 -8.50 -2.80 -15.97
N ASP A 23 -8.67 -1.64 -16.57
CA ASP A 23 -8.37 -0.34 -15.95
C ASP A 23 -9.26 0.71 -16.61
N VAL A 24 -9.68 1.72 -15.85
CA VAL A 24 -10.41 2.88 -16.38
C VAL A 24 -9.54 3.71 -17.33
N ASN A 25 -8.21 3.55 -17.27
CA ASN A 25 -7.26 4.13 -18.18
C ASN A 25 -6.93 3.16 -19.35
N PRO A 26 -7.51 3.36 -20.55
CA PRO A 26 -7.28 2.47 -21.69
C PRO A 26 -5.85 2.55 -22.25
N GLU A 27 -5.17 3.68 -22.08
CA GLU A 27 -3.77 3.83 -22.51
C GLU A 27 -2.85 2.95 -21.67
N ALA A 28 -3.10 2.86 -20.36
CA ALA A 28 -2.36 1.96 -19.47
C ALA A 28 -2.55 0.48 -19.88
N CYS A 29 -3.78 0.07 -20.20
CA CYS A 29 -4.07 -1.28 -20.69
C CYS A 29 -3.35 -1.59 -22.00
N THR A 30 -3.43 -0.65 -22.95
CA THR A 30 -2.78 -0.80 -24.28
C THR A 30 -1.27 -0.91 -24.13
N ARG A 31 -0.67 -0.03 -23.31
CA ARG A 31 0.77 -0.07 -23.02
C ARG A 31 1.17 -1.41 -22.38
N PHE A 32 0.41 -1.88 -21.39
CA PHE A 32 0.66 -3.17 -20.75
C PHE A 32 0.65 -4.34 -21.74
N LEU A 33 -0.35 -4.38 -22.62
CA LEU A 33 -0.43 -5.40 -23.68
C LEU A 33 0.80 -5.36 -24.58
N VAL A 34 1.21 -4.19 -25.04
CA VAL A 34 2.38 -4.04 -25.93
C VAL A 34 3.67 -4.49 -25.26
N GLU A 35 3.90 -4.06 -24.02
CA GLU A 35 5.14 -4.32 -23.28
C GLU A 35 5.27 -5.78 -22.81
N HIS A 36 4.16 -6.48 -22.56
CA HIS A 36 4.21 -7.78 -21.90
C HIS A 36 3.65 -8.98 -22.70
N ARG A 37 3.03 -8.77 -23.87
CA ARG A 37 2.46 -9.86 -24.69
C ARG A 37 3.47 -10.94 -25.12
N SER A 38 4.76 -10.62 -25.13
CA SER A 38 5.82 -11.60 -25.41
C SER A 38 6.01 -12.64 -24.30
N ASN A 39 5.54 -12.36 -23.08
CA ASN A 39 5.67 -13.26 -21.93
C ASN A 39 4.49 -14.23 -21.76
N GLY A 40 3.45 -14.10 -22.60
CA GLY A 40 2.25 -14.94 -22.56
C GLY A 40 0.97 -14.18 -22.97
N PRO A 41 -0.17 -14.88 -23.08
CA PRO A 41 -1.41 -14.29 -23.54
C PRO A 41 -1.94 -13.24 -22.56
N ILE A 42 -2.36 -12.11 -23.10
CA ILE A 42 -2.99 -11.00 -22.37
C ILE A 42 -4.27 -10.63 -23.10
N GLU A 43 -5.35 -10.45 -22.36
CA GLU A 43 -6.62 -9.98 -22.88
C GLU A 43 -7.07 -8.74 -22.10
N ILE A 44 -7.41 -7.67 -22.81
CA ILE A 44 -7.98 -6.47 -22.20
C ILE A 44 -9.49 -6.67 -22.12
N VAL A 45 -10.05 -6.60 -20.92
CA VAL A 45 -11.49 -6.73 -20.66
C VAL A 45 -12.07 -5.40 -20.21
N GLN A 46 -13.35 -5.17 -20.47
CA GLN A 46 -13.96 -3.85 -20.27
C GLN A 46 -14.46 -3.63 -18.85
N THR A 47 -14.72 -4.71 -18.10
CA THR A 47 -15.33 -4.65 -16.77
C THR A 47 -14.70 -5.64 -15.79
N ALA A 48 -14.85 -5.37 -14.50
CA ALA A 48 -14.45 -6.29 -13.44
C ALA A 48 -15.26 -7.60 -13.49
N LYS A 49 -16.54 -7.53 -13.88
CA LYS A 49 -17.40 -8.68 -14.18
C LYS A 49 -16.81 -9.59 -15.26
N GLU A 50 -16.32 -9.04 -16.36
CA GLU A 50 -15.70 -9.82 -17.44
C GLU A 50 -14.42 -10.51 -16.97
N ALA A 51 -13.58 -9.81 -16.21
CA ALA A 51 -12.39 -10.39 -15.59
C ALA A 51 -12.77 -11.56 -14.67
N ALA A 52 -13.74 -11.35 -13.78
CA ALA A 52 -14.25 -12.36 -12.86
C ALA A 52 -14.83 -13.59 -13.58
N SER A 53 -15.50 -13.37 -14.71
CA SER A 53 -16.12 -14.45 -15.50
C SER A 53 -15.10 -15.36 -16.19
N LYS A 54 -13.86 -14.90 -16.38
CA LYS A 54 -12.82 -15.61 -17.13
C LYS A 54 -11.66 -16.10 -16.25
N ALA A 55 -11.42 -15.47 -15.11
CA ALA A 55 -10.27 -15.75 -14.25
C ALA A 55 -10.70 -16.39 -12.91
N PRO A 56 -10.02 -17.47 -12.46
CA PRO A 56 -10.22 -18.05 -11.13
C PRO A 56 -9.50 -17.27 -10.02
N VAL A 57 -8.61 -16.34 -10.37
CA VAL A 57 -7.91 -15.47 -9.41
C VAL A 57 -8.08 -14.03 -9.87
N LEU A 58 -8.60 -13.18 -8.98
CA LEU A 58 -8.73 -11.75 -9.18
C LEU A 58 -7.84 -11.00 -8.20
N ILE A 59 -7.18 -9.97 -8.71
CA ILE A 59 -6.36 -9.05 -7.93
C ILE A 59 -6.80 -7.64 -8.32
N SER A 60 -7.23 -6.83 -7.35
CA SER A 60 -7.51 -5.41 -7.58
C SER A 60 -6.53 -4.52 -6.82
N MET A 61 -6.28 -3.33 -7.38
CA MET A 61 -5.36 -2.35 -6.81
C MET A 61 -5.78 -0.95 -7.26
N VAL A 62 -6.71 -0.35 -6.53
CA VAL A 62 -7.36 0.93 -6.84
C VAL A 62 -7.09 1.97 -5.74
N PRO A 63 -7.32 3.28 -5.95
CA PRO A 63 -6.77 4.30 -5.05
C PRO A 63 -7.61 4.59 -3.81
N ALA A 64 -8.92 4.28 -3.79
CA ALA A 64 -9.83 4.71 -2.73
C ALA A 64 -11.01 3.74 -2.50
N PRO A 65 -11.68 3.80 -1.32
CA PRO A 65 -12.78 2.91 -0.95
C PRO A 65 -13.92 2.86 -1.97
N GLU A 66 -14.34 4.00 -2.50
CA GLU A 66 -15.39 4.12 -3.51
C GLU A 66 -15.07 3.37 -4.81
N HIS A 67 -13.78 3.32 -5.18
CA HIS A 67 -13.33 2.55 -6.34
C HIS A 67 -13.36 1.04 -6.05
N VAL A 68 -13.04 0.61 -4.82
CA VAL A 68 -13.19 -0.79 -4.41
C VAL A 68 -14.67 -1.17 -4.48
N GLN A 69 -15.56 -0.36 -3.91
CA GLN A 69 -17.00 -0.58 -4.01
C GLN A 69 -17.48 -0.65 -5.46
N GLN A 70 -16.98 0.20 -6.37
CA GLN A 70 -17.33 0.14 -7.79
C GLN A 70 -16.82 -1.14 -8.46
N VAL A 71 -15.56 -1.52 -8.24
CA VAL A 71 -14.98 -2.76 -8.81
C VAL A 71 -15.77 -3.98 -8.38
N TYR A 72 -16.20 -4.04 -7.12
CA TYR A 72 -16.81 -5.23 -6.56
C TYR A 72 -18.34 -5.24 -6.62
N LEU A 73 -18.99 -4.13 -6.26
CA LEU A 73 -20.41 -4.08 -5.94
C LEU A 73 -21.27 -3.38 -7.01
N ASP A 74 -20.68 -2.87 -8.10
CA ASP A 74 -21.46 -2.37 -9.23
C ASP A 74 -22.34 -3.50 -9.81
N LYS A 75 -23.64 -3.24 -9.92
CA LYS A 75 -24.66 -4.27 -10.25
C LYS A 75 -24.58 -4.79 -11.68
N GLU A 76 -23.95 -4.05 -12.59
CA GLU A 76 -23.87 -4.40 -14.00
C GLU A 76 -22.47 -4.87 -14.39
N ASN A 77 -21.45 -4.19 -13.87
CA ASN A 77 -20.06 -4.25 -14.30
C ASN A 77 -19.10 -4.74 -13.20
N GLY A 78 -19.56 -4.82 -11.94
CA GLY A 78 -18.75 -5.25 -10.81
C GLY A 78 -18.63 -6.77 -10.69
N VAL A 79 -17.70 -7.23 -9.84
CA VAL A 79 -17.49 -8.67 -9.58
C VAL A 79 -18.77 -9.35 -9.07
N ILE A 80 -19.62 -8.64 -8.32
CA ILE A 80 -20.91 -9.14 -7.81
C ILE A 80 -21.85 -9.60 -8.92
N ALA A 81 -21.72 -9.04 -10.13
CA ALA A 81 -22.55 -9.35 -11.28
C ALA A 81 -21.99 -10.50 -12.13
N ALA A 82 -20.86 -11.09 -11.74
CA ALA A 82 -20.25 -12.24 -12.41
C ALA A 82 -20.93 -13.56 -11.99
N PRO A 83 -20.78 -14.64 -12.79
CA PRO A 83 -21.28 -15.96 -12.40
C PRO A 83 -20.71 -16.39 -11.03
N PRO A 84 -21.54 -17.03 -10.18
CA PRO A 84 -21.10 -17.61 -8.91
C PRO A 84 -19.93 -18.58 -9.12
N SER A 85 -18.96 -18.52 -8.23
CA SER A 85 -17.80 -19.42 -8.24
C SER A 85 -17.16 -19.46 -6.86
N LYS A 86 -17.25 -20.61 -6.19
CA LYS A 86 -16.62 -20.82 -4.87
C LYS A 86 -15.10 -20.97 -4.97
N ASP A 87 -14.59 -21.31 -6.16
CA ASP A 87 -13.17 -21.51 -6.42
C ASP A 87 -12.46 -20.20 -6.79
N ARG A 88 -13.21 -19.12 -7.04
CA ARG A 88 -12.64 -17.81 -7.37
C ARG A 88 -11.96 -17.22 -6.13
N LEU A 89 -10.64 -17.05 -6.19
CA LEU A 89 -9.88 -16.32 -5.18
C LEU A 89 -9.85 -14.84 -5.55
N VAL A 90 -10.12 -13.97 -4.59
CA VAL A 90 -10.11 -12.52 -4.75
C VAL A 90 -9.15 -11.93 -3.73
N LEU A 91 -8.12 -11.24 -4.22
CA LEU A 91 -7.13 -10.52 -3.42
C LEU A 91 -7.32 -9.01 -3.65
N GLU A 92 -7.84 -8.32 -2.65
CA GLU A 92 -8.02 -6.86 -2.71
C GLU A 92 -6.79 -6.17 -2.11
N CYS A 93 -5.93 -5.60 -2.96
CA CYS A 93 -4.63 -5.07 -2.54
C CYS A 93 -4.60 -3.57 -2.21
N SER A 94 -5.72 -2.87 -2.33
CA SER A 94 -5.80 -1.44 -2.07
C SER A 94 -5.72 -1.13 -0.58
N THR A 95 -5.23 0.06 -0.25
CA THR A 95 -5.20 0.55 1.13
C THR A 95 -6.44 1.40 1.39
N ILE A 96 -7.44 0.75 1.99
CA ILE A 96 -8.75 1.32 2.38
C ILE A 96 -9.06 0.95 3.85
N ASP A 97 -10.15 1.47 4.40
CA ASP A 97 -10.54 1.20 5.79
C ASP A 97 -11.00 -0.24 6.03
N VAL A 98 -10.92 -0.67 7.29
CA VAL A 98 -11.23 -2.03 7.72
C VAL A 98 -12.70 -2.38 7.51
N ASP A 99 -13.59 -1.40 7.67
CA ASP A 99 -15.04 -1.64 7.59
C ASP A 99 -15.48 -1.83 6.14
N THR A 100 -14.98 -1.02 5.20
CA THR A 100 -15.20 -1.22 3.76
C THR A 100 -14.66 -2.57 3.30
N GLN A 101 -13.48 -3.00 3.76
CA GLN A 101 -12.94 -4.34 3.44
C GLN A 101 -13.89 -5.45 3.89
N ARG A 102 -14.43 -5.34 5.11
CA ARG A 102 -15.38 -6.31 5.66
C ARG A 102 -16.70 -6.29 4.92
N GLU A 103 -17.25 -5.11 4.65
CA GLU A 103 -18.52 -4.94 3.94
C GLU A 103 -18.45 -5.55 2.54
N VAL A 104 -17.46 -5.15 1.74
CA VAL A 104 -17.28 -5.65 0.38
C VAL A 104 -16.99 -7.14 0.38
N GLY A 105 -16.07 -7.59 1.24
CA GLY A 105 -15.68 -8.99 1.32
C GLY A 105 -16.83 -9.91 1.73
N ASN A 106 -17.59 -9.54 2.76
CA ASN A 106 -18.77 -10.31 3.17
C ASN A 106 -19.83 -10.33 2.06
N THR A 107 -20.10 -9.20 1.40
CA THR A 107 -21.08 -9.14 0.31
C THR A 107 -20.71 -10.07 -0.86
N ILE A 108 -19.43 -10.10 -1.24
CA ILE A 108 -18.89 -10.97 -2.30
C ILE A 108 -18.97 -12.45 -1.90
N MET A 109 -18.65 -12.78 -0.64
CA MET A 109 -18.69 -14.15 -0.14
C MET A 109 -20.13 -14.67 0.02
N ASP A 110 -21.04 -13.86 0.55
CA ASP A 110 -22.45 -14.20 0.76
C ASP A 110 -23.20 -14.40 -0.56
N ALA A 111 -22.85 -13.62 -1.59
CA ALA A 111 -23.36 -13.84 -2.95
C ALA A 111 -22.78 -15.07 -3.65
N GLY A 112 -21.78 -15.74 -3.05
CA GLY A 112 -21.15 -16.94 -3.61
C GLY A 112 -20.33 -16.68 -4.88
N VAL A 113 -19.92 -15.43 -5.12
CA VAL A 113 -19.16 -15.03 -6.31
C VAL A 113 -17.65 -15.11 -6.11
N GLY A 114 -17.17 -15.42 -4.91
CA GLY A 114 -15.75 -15.69 -4.68
C GLY A 114 -15.37 -15.72 -3.21
N SER A 115 -14.12 -16.08 -2.97
CA SER A 115 -13.45 -15.94 -1.68
C SER A 115 -12.66 -14.67 -1.64
N TYR A 116 -13.05 -13.76 -0.76
CA TYR A 116 -12.44 -12.45 -0.62
C TYR A 116 -11.41 -12.43 0.50
N CYS A 117 -10.21 -11.91 0.21
CA CYS A 117 -9.21 -11.58 1.20
C CYS A 117 -8.72 -10.14 0.96
N ASP A 118 -8.75 -9.31 1.99
CA ASP A 118 -7.98 -8.07 2.00
C ASP A 118 -6.49 -8.42 2.01
N ALA A 119 -5.73 -7.87 1.08
CA ALA A 119 -4.32 -8.17 0.87
C ALA A 119 -3.48 -6.91 0.58
N PRO A 120 -3.61 -5.82 1.38
CA PRO A 120 -2.88 -4.59 1.14
C PRO A 120 -1.36 -4.77 1.14
N VAL A 121 -0.68 -3.87 0.43
CA VAL A 121 0.75 -3.98 0.16
C VAL A 121 1.59 -2.82 0.71
N SER A 122 2.86 -3.09 1.04
CA SER A 122 3.90 -2.10 1.38
C SER A 122 5.13 -2.26 0.48
N GLY A 123 5.86 -1.17 0.23
CA GLY A 123 7.05 -1.13 -0.63
C GLY A 123 6.98 -0.16 -1.80
N GLY A 124 5.82 0.45 -2.03
CA GLY A 124 5.62 1.51 -3.04
C GLY A 124 5.87 1.07 -4.48
N PRO A 125 5.86 2.02 -5.44
CA PRO A 125 6.00 1.70 -6.86
C PRO A 125 7.32 0.98 -7.20
N ARG A 126 8.41 1.31 -6.50
CA ARG A 126 9.71 0.65 -6.67
C ARG A 126 9.63 -0.83 -6.29
N GLY A 127 9.06 -1.16 -5.12
CA GLY A 127 8.85 -2.54 -4.69
C GLY A 127 7.90 -3.31 -5.61
N ALA A 128 6.87 -2.65 -6.15
CA ALA A 128 5.93 -3.25 -7.09
C ALA A 128 6.61 -3.63 -8.42
N VAL A 129 7.49 -2.78 -8.95
CA VAL A 129 8.29 -3.10 -10.15
C VAL A 129 9.29 -4.21 -9.86
N ALA A 130 9.98 -4.15 -8.72
CA ALA A 130 10.97 -5.13 -8.33
C ALA A 130 10.39 -6.50 -7.92
N GLY A 131 9.07 -6.59 -7.68
CA GLY A 131 8.43 -7.80 -7.17
C GLY A 131 8.85 -8.16 -5.74
N THR A 132 9.08 -7.14 -4.90
CA THR A 132 9.59 -7.28 -3.52
C THR A 132 8.65 -6.68 -2.47
N LEU A 133 7.36 -6.56 -2.82
CA LEU A 133 6.35 -6.01 -1.92
C LEU A 133 6.21 -6.87 -0.66
N ALA A 134 5.78 -6.21 0.42
CA ALA A 134 5.21 -6.88 1.57
C ALA A 134 3.69 -6.97 1.42
N PHE A 135 3.10 -8.13 1.70
CA PHE A 135 1.66 -8.37 1.67
C PHE A 135 1.15 -8.71 3.07
N MET A 136 0.12 -7.99 3.50
CA MET A 136 -0.60 -8.25 4.76
C MET A 136 -1.98 -8.77 4.40
N ILE A 137 -2.24 -10.06 4.65
CA ILE A 137 -3.37 -10.77 4.06
C ILE A 137 -4.34 -11.20 5.15
N GLY A 138 -5.58 -10.73 5.12
CA GLY A 138 -6.67 -11.18 5.99
C GLY A 138 -7.18 -12.56 5.61
N SER A 139 -6.29 -13.55 5.72
CA SER A 139 -6.61 -14.97 5.70
C SER A 139 -5.87 -15.67 6.85
N PRO A 140 -6.50 -16.60 7.58
CA PRO A 140 -5.83 -17.31 8.66
C PRO A 140 -4.78 -18.29 8.12
N SER A 141 -3.75 -18.58 8.91
CA SER A 141 -2.68 -19.52 8.52
C SER A 141 -3.17 -20.94 8.22
N HIS A 142 -4.34 -21.31 8.75
CA HIS A 142 -5.00 -22.60 8.52
C HIS A 142 -6.08 -22.53 7.42
N ASP A 143 -6.19 -21.44 6.65
CA ASP A 143 -7.08 -21.38 5.50
C ASP A 143 -6.68 -22.47 4.48
N PRO A 144 -7.63 -23.30 3.99
CA PRO A 144 -7.35 -24.30 2.96
C PRO A 144 -6.69 -23.73 1.69
N ARG A 145 -6.83 -22.43 1.43
CA ARG A 145 -6.24 -21.71 0.29
C ARG A 145 -4.93 -21.03 0.62
N ALA A 146 -4.39 -21.13 1.85
CA ALA A 146 -3.17 -20.45 2.25
C ALA A 146 -2.00 -20.72 1.28
N SER A 147 -1.83 -21.97 0.82
CA SER A 147 -0.80 -22.32 -0.17
C SER A 147 -1.03 -21.69 -1.55
N GLN A 148 -2.29 -21.61 -2.00
CA GLN A 148 -2.64 -20.95 -3.26
C GLN A 148 -2.38 -19.44 -3.16
N ILE A 149 -2.83 -18.80 -2.08
CA ILE A 149 -2.60 -17.38 -1.79
C ILE A 149 -1.11 -17.08 -1.80
N HIS A 150 -0.32 -17.85 -1.04
CA HIS A 150 1.13 -17.69 -0.98
C HIS A 150 1.77 -17.82 -2.38
N SER A 151 1.35 -18.82 -3.17
CA SER A 151 1.91 -19.05 -4.52
C SER A 151 1.64 -17.87 -5.47
N ILE A 152 0.43 -17.31 -5.44
CA ILE A 152 0.07 -16.14 -6.26
C ILE A 152 0.80 -14.88 -5.78
N VAL A 153 0.79 -14.63 -4.48
CA VAL A 153 1.43 -13.45 -3.88
C VAL A 153 2.95 -13.46 -4.08
N SER A 154 3.59 -14.63 -4.04
CA SER A 154 5.04 -14.78 -4.28
C SER A 154 5.50 -14.28 -5.66
N LEU A 155 4.58 -14.12 -6.63
CA LEU A 155 4.93 -13.54 -7.92
C LEU A 155 5.30 -12.05 -7.77
N MET A 156 4.78 -11.37 -6.76
CA MET A 156 4.89 -9.91 -6.58
C MET A 156 5.57 -9.50 -5.26
N ALA A 157 5.86 -10.46 -4.40
CA ALA A 157 6.31 -10.25 -3.03
C ALA A 157 7.70 -10.85 -2.77
N ALA A 158 8.41 -10.28 -1.80
CA ALA A 158 9.53 -10.98 -1.20
C ALA A 158 9.00 -12.08 -0.27
N SER A 159 9.59 -13.28 -0.32
CA SER A 159 9.08 -14.47 0.39
C SER A 159 8.92 -14.28 1.90
N GLU A 160 9.83 -13.54 2.51
CA GLU A 160 9.85 -13.24 3.94
C GLU A 160 8.87 -12.13 4.35
N LYS A 161 8.18 -11.52 3.38
CA LYS A 161 7.25 -10.39 3.57
C LYS A 161 5.81 -10.74 3.21
N ILE A 162 5.44 -12.02 3.32
CA ILE A 162 4.07 -12.50 3.12
C ILE A 162 3.48 -12.85 4.49
N PHE A 163 2.53 -12.04 4.97
CA PHE A 163 1.95 -12.16 6.30
C PHE A 163 0.48 -12.59 6.20
N LEU A 164 0.15 -13.75 6.77
CA LEU A 164 -1.24 -14.19 6.98
C LEU A 164 -1.73 -13.63 8.32
N CYS A 165 -2.49 -12.55 8.25
CA CYS A 165 -2.88 -11.70 9.39
C CYS A 165 -4.10 -12.21 10.17
N GLY A 166 -4.84 -13.20 9.64
CA GLY A 166 -6.02 -13.75 10.32
C GLY A 166 -7.31 -13.50 9.56
N ALA A 167 -8.37 -13.06 10.25
CA ALA A 167 -9.70 -12.89 9.63
C ALA A 167 -9.76 -11.73 8.62
N LEU A 168 -10.85 -11.65 7.86
CA LEU A 168 -11.14 -10.53 6.96
C LEU A 168 -11.01 -9.17 7.68
N GLY A 169 -10.29 -8.26 7.06
CA GLY A 169 -9.97 -6.92 7.54
C GLY A 169 -8.69 -6.83 8.39
N THR A 170 -8.11 -7.96 8.80
CA THR A 170 -6.87 -7.94 9.62
C THR A 170 -5.63 -7.56 8.81
N GLY A 171 -5.61 -7.80 7.50
CA GLY A 171 -4.55 -7.32 6.62
C GLY A 171 -4.54 -5.79 6.52
N ALA A 172 -5.73 -5.20 6.34
CA ALA A 172 -5.95 -3.76 6.42
C ALA A 172 -5.54 -3.18 7.78
N ALA A 173 -5.98 -3.79 8.88
CA ALA A 173 -5.59 -3.36 10.23
C ALA A 173 -4.06 -3.40 10.44
N ALA A 174 -3.38 -4.45 9.97
CA ALA A 174 -1.92 -4.55 10.05
C ALA A 174 -1.22 -3.46 9.22
N LYS A 175 -1.67 -3.25 7.98
CA LYS A 175 -1.14 -2.20 7.09
C LYS A 175 -1.30 -0.80 7.69
N ILE A 176 -2.50 -0.51 8.18
CA ILE A 176 -2.85 0.77 8.78
C ILE A 176 -2.00 1.02 10.04
N SER A 177 -1.82 -0.01 10.88
CA SER A 177 -0.97 0.08 12.07
C SER A 177 0.49 0.37 11.73
N ASN A 178 1.02 -0.25 10.68
CA ASN A 178 2.37 0.05 10.20
C ASN A 178 2.49 1.51 9.72
N ASN A 179 1.52 1.99 8.93
CA ASN A 179 1.58 3.35 8.39
C ASN A 179 1.37 4.42 9.47
N TYR A 180 0.59 4.14 10.52
CA TYR A 180 0.53 4.95 11.73
C TYR A 180 1.92 5.17 12.34
N LEU A 181 2.72 4.09 12.47
CA LEU A 181 4.08 4.18 13.01
C LEU A 181 5.01 4.95 12.07
N VAL A 182 4.96 4.69 10.76
CA VAL A 182 5.78 5.43 9.78
C VAL A 182 5.50 6.93 9.84
N SER A 183 4.21 7.31 9.88
CA SER A 183 3.73 8.69 10.00
C SER A 183 4.28 9.37 11.25
N THR A 184 4.10 8.75 12.41
CA THR A 184 4.51 9.33 13.69
C THR A 184 6.02 9.35 13.90
N PHE A 185 6.73 8.29 13.49
CA PHE A 185 8.19 8.21 13.59
C PHE A 185 8.89 9.22 12.67
N SER A 186 8.36 9.49 11.48
CA SER A 186 8.96 10.48 10.59
C SER A 186 8.96 11.89 11.19
N ILE A 187 7.87 12.28 11.85
CA ILE A 187 7.79 13.57 12.56
C ILE A 187 8.69 13.57 13.80
N ALA A 188 8.58 12.55 14.66
CA ALA A 188 9.39 12.49 15.89
C ALA A 188 10.91 12.49 15.58
N LEU A 189 11.33 11.76 14.54
CA LEU A 189 12.72 11.76 14.09
C LEU A 189 13.14 13.12 13.53
N SER A 190 12.24 13.79 12.80
CA SER A 190 12.49 15.15 12.28
C SER A 190 12.70 16.16 13.40
N GLU A 191 11.87 16.12 14.45
CA GLU A 191 11.99 16.96 15.64
C GLU A 191 13.29 16.69 16.39
N ALA A 192 13.59 15.42 16.67
CA ALA A 192 14.82 15.01 17.38
C ALA A 192 16.08 15.46 16.61
N PHE A 193 16.08 15.29 15.28
CA PHE A 193 17.18 15.78 14.45
C PHE A 193 17.28 17.31 14.46
N ALA A 194 16.15 18.01 14.36
CA ALA A 194 16.17 19.46 14.41
C ALA A 194 16.76 19.98 15.73
N VAL A 195 16.42 19.35 16.86
CA VAL A 195 17.01 19.67 18.18
C VAL A 195 18.51 19.43 18.18
N GLY A 196 18.97 18.24 17.78
CA GLY A 196 20.39 17.90 17.80
C GLY A 196 21.24 18.80 16.90
N LEU A 197 20.77 19.04 15.68
CA LEU A 197 21.45 19.91 14.70
C LEU A 197 21.50 21.37 15.16
N LYS A 198 20.41 21.90 15.73
CA LYS A 198 20.39 23.27 16.29
C LYS A 198 21.29 23.43 17.52
N ASN A 199 21.61 22.33 18.21
CA ASN A 199 22.61 22.30 19.29
C ASN A 199 24.03 22.01 18.79
N GLY A 200 24.26 22.01 17.48
CA GLY A 200 25.59 21.90 16.87
C GLY A 200 26.11 20.48 16.67
N LEU A 201 25.27 19.45 16.81
CA LEU A 201 25.67 18.09 16.44
C LEU A 201 25.81 17.95 14.92
N ASP A 202 26.81 17.19 14.49
CA ASP A 202 26.87 16.70 13.11
C ASP A 202 25.75 15.67 12.86
N LYS A 203 25.13 15.75 11.68
CA LYS A 203 23.98 14.91 11.33
C LYS A 203 24.31 13.43 11.26
N TYR A 204 25.53 13.06 10.85
CA TYR A 204 25.94 11.67 10.75
C TYR A 204 26.25 11.10 12.13
N VAL A 205 26.91 11.89 12.99
CA VAL A 205 27.13 11.52 14.39
C VAL A 205 25.80 11.29 15.11
N LEU A 206 24.83 12.19 14.95
CA LEU A 206 23.50 12.01 15.56
C LEU A 206 22.77 10.77 15.01
N ALA A 207 22.86 10.52 13.70
CA ALA A 207 22.31 9.31 13.09
C ALA A 207 22.94 8.04 13.68
N ASP A 208 24.25 8.02 13.87
CA ASP A 208 24.98 6.89 14.45
C ASP A 208 24.58 6.62 15.90
N VAL A 209 24.41 7.67 16.70
CA VAL A 209 23.92 7.58 18.09
C VAL A 209 22.52 6.96 18.11
N ILE A 210 21.58 7.48 17.31
CA ILE A 210 20.19 7.00 17.29
C ILE A 210 20.11 5.55 16.79
N ARG A 211 20.82 5.22 15.70
CA ARG A 211 20.89 3.87 15.11
C ARG A 211 21.44 2.84 16.09
N SER A 212 22.39 3.22 16.93
CA SER A 212 23.02 2.32 17.92
C SER A 212 22.30 2.28 19.26
N SER A 213 21.16 2.99 19.39
CA SER A 213 20.43 3.17 20.64
C SER A 213 18.95 2.81 20.48
N SER A 214 18.17 2.99 21.54
CA SER A 214 16.73 2.67 21.57
C SER A 214 15.85 3.56 20.68
N GLY A 215 16.42 4.59 20.06
CA GLY A 215 15.72 5.45 19.09
C GLY A 215 15.70 4.88 17.66
N GLN A 216 16.36 3.74 17.44
CA GLN A 216 16.41 3.09 16.13
C GLN A 216 15.00 2.81 15.59
N SER A 217 14.83 3.06 14.28
CA SER A 217 13.61 2.71 13.56
C SER A 217 13.92 2.49 12.09
N TRP A 218 13.04 1.75 11.40
CA TRP A 218 13.16 1.55 9.96
C TRP A 218 13.16 2.88 9.18
N VAL A 219 12.36 3.86 9.63
CA VAL A 219 12.31 5.22 9.06
C VAL A 219 13.68 5.88 9.15
N GLY A 220 14.36 5.79 10.30
CA GLY A 220 15.70 6.36 10.47
C GLY A 220 16.76 5.69 9.59
N GLU A 221 16.67 4.38 9.34
CA GLU A 221 17.69 3.67 8.56
C GLU A 221 17.50 3.77 7.05
N HIS A 222 16.25 3.89 6.57
CA HIS A 222 15.94 3.73 5.14
C HIS A 222 15.25 4.95 4.53
N MET A 223 14.55 5.74 5.35
CA MET A 223 13.76 6.89 4.90
C MET A 223 14.04 8.13 5.77
N HIS A 224 15.31 8.30 6.11
CA HIS A 224 15.73 9.33 7.04
C HIS A 224 15.31 10.73 6.52
N PRO A 225 14.66 11.58 7.33
CA PRO A 225 14.11 12.83 6.85
C PRO A 225 15.16 13.94 6.67
N CYS A 226 16.30 13.87 7.37
CA CYS A 226 17.40 14.81 7.19
C CYS A 226 18.21 14.51 5.90
N PRO A 227 18.43 15.49 5.00
CA PRO A 227 19.14 15.29 3.74
C PRO A 227 20.56 14.74 3.89
N GLY A 228 20.90 13.76 3.05
CA GLY A 228 22.25 13.19 2.93
C GLY A 228 22.62 12.16 4.00
N VAL A 229 21.78 11.94 5.03
CA VAL A 229 22.06 10.93 6.07
C VAL A 229 21.95 9.51 5.53
N VAL A 230 20.94 9.23 4.71
CA VAL A 230 20.74 7.93 4.04
C VAL A 230 20.77 8.12 2.54
N GLU A 231 21.66 7.41 1.85
CA GLU A 231 21.71 7.40 0.40
C GLU A 231 20.43 6.77 -0.19
N GLY A 232 19.87 7.39 -1.23
CA GLY A 232 18.65 6.90 -1.90
C GLY A 232 17.33 7.20 -1.18
N ALA A 233 17.35 7.72 0.05
CA ALA A 233 16.17 8.27 0.71
C ALA A 233 15.66 9.53 -0.02
N PRO A 234 14.34 9.82 0.00
CA PRO A 234 13.80 11.00 -0.68
C PRO A 234 14.49 12.30 -0.26
N SER A 235 14.81 12.47 1.02
CA SER A 235 15.52 13.64 1.57
C SER A 235 16.88 13.90 0.93
N SER A 236 17.56 12.86 0.44
CA SER A 236 18.86 12.94 -0.23
C SER A 236 18.75 13.19 -1.75
N ASP A 237 17.54 13.20 -2.32
CA ASP A 237 17.26 13.52 -3.72
C ASP A 237 16.23 14.65 -3.82
N GLY A 238 16.41 15.70 -3.01
CA GLY A 238 15.58 16.91 -3.05
C GLY A 238 14.10 16.69 -2.71
N TYR A 239 13.78 15.60 -1.99
CA TYR A 239 12.43 15.17 -1.66
C TYR A 239 11.53 14.97 -2.87
N ARG A 240 12.08 14.49 -4.00
CA ARG A 240 11.27 14.10 -5.15
C ARG A 240 10.12 13.19 -4.70
N PRO A 241 8.89 13.43 -5.17
CA PRO A 241 7.72 12.77 -4.61
C PRO A 241 7.75 11.26 -4.88
N GLY A 242 7.92 10.48 -3.81
CA GLY A 242 7.61 9.05 -3.78
C GLY A 242 6.25 8.82 -3.12
N PHE A 243 6.11 9.32 -1.89
CA PHE A 243 4.88 9.29 -1.12
C PHE A 243 4.56 10.69 -0.57
N ARG A 244 3.59 11.40 -1.16
CA ARG A 244 3.28 12.79 -0.84
C ARG A 244 2.56 12.95 0.51
N HIS A 245 2.57 14.17 1.05
CA HIS A 245 1.88 14.54 2.29
C HIS A 245 0.40 14.13 2.28
N GLU A 246 -0.32 14.34 1.18
CA GLU A 246 -1.75 14.03 1.07
C GLU A 246 -2.01 12.53 1.20
N MET A 247 -1.12 11.70 0.65
CA MET A 247 -1.21 10.24 0.80
C MET A 247 -0.90 9.81 2.23
N MET A 248 0.05 10.46 2.91
CA MET A 248 0.32 10.22 4.33
C MET A 248 -0.85 10.64 5.21
N VAL A 249 -1.47 11.78 4.94
CA VAL A 249 -2.70 12.23 5.62
C VAL A 249 -3.81 11.18 5.42
N LYS A 250 -4.05 10.73 4.19
CA LYS A 250 -5.06 9.71 3.89
C LYS A 250 -4.83 8.44 4.71
N ASP A 251 -3.63 7.86 4.64
CA ASP A 251 -3.31 6.61 5.35
C ASP A 251 -3.33 6.78 6.88
N THR A 252 -2.88 7.93 7.40
CA THR A 252 -2.92 8.21 8.85
C THR A 252 -4.36 8.38 9.35
N MET A 253 -5.23 9.00 8.54
CA MET A 253 -6.66 9.10 8.85
C MET A 253 -7.35 7.74 8.91
N LEU A 254 -6.98 6.79 8.05
CA LEU A 254 -7.46 5.40 8.17
C LEU A 254 -7.08 4.78 9.53
N GLY A 255 -5.88 5.09 10.04
CA GLY A 255 -5.43 4.69 11.38
C GLY A 255 -6.23 5.31 12.51
N ILE A 256 -6.60 6.58 12.37
CA ILE A 256 -7.46 7.26 13.34
C ILE A 256 -8.84 6.59 13.39
N LEU A 257 -9.46 6.37 12.23
CA LEU A 257 -10.78 5.75 12.14
C LEU A 257 -10.77 4.31 12.69
N ALA A 258 -9.74 3.53 12.34
CA ALA A 258 -9.60 2.16 12.83
C ALA A 258 -9.42 2.12 14.37
N ALA A 259 -8.64 3.04 14.94
CA ALA A 259 -8.45 3.14 16.39
C ALA A 259 -9.75 3.54 17.11
N GLU A 260 -10.45 4.56 16.60
CA GLU A 260 -11.74 5.00 17.15
C GLU A 260 -12.78 3.87 17.12
N GLY A 261 -12.85 3.11 16.03
CA GLY A 261 -13.76 1.98 15.87
C GLY A 261 -13.57 0.85 16.90
N VAL A 262 -12.41 0.78 17.55
CA VAL A 262 -12.10 -0.20 18.61
C VAL A 262 -11.89 0.43 19.99
N GLY A 263 -12.21 1.71 20.16
CA GLY A 263 -12.12 2.41 21.44
C GLY A 263 -10.70 2.79 21.87
N VAL A 264 -9.75 2.88 20.94
CA VAL A 264 -8.38 3.36 21.17
C VAL A 264 -8.27 4.83 20.77
N GLU A 265 -7.65 5.67 21.61
CA GLU A 265 -7.46 7.09 21.32
C GLU A 265 -6.15 7.35 20.54
N PRO A 266 -6.19 7.76 19.25
CA PRO A 266 -5.02 7.84 18.39
C PRO A 266 -4.32 9.22 18.46
N ARG A 267 -3.85 9.63 19.66
CA ARG A 267 -3.33 10.99 19.91
C ARG A 267 -2.21 11.40 18.95
N MET A 268 -1.18 10.55 18.80
CA MET A 268 -0.01 10.88 17.97
C MET A 268 -0.38 10.98 16.49
N ALA A 269 -1.31 10.16 15.98
CA ALA A 269 -1.76 10.27 14.60
C ALA A 269 -2.52 11.56 14.32
N ARG A 270 -3.32 12.06 15.26
CA ARG A 270 -4.01 13.35 15.08
C ARG A 270 -3.01 14.49 14.92
N THR A 271 -2.00 14.54 15.78
CA THR A 271 -0.89 15.50 15.67
C THR A 271 -0.16 15.32 14.34
N ALA A 272 0.10 14.08 13.92
CA ALA A 272 0.75 13.82 12.63
C ALA A 272 -0.07 14.33 11.44
N VAL A 273 -1.38 14.10 11.43
CA VAL A 273 -2.28 14.60 10.39
C VAL A 273 -2.26 16.12 10.30
N GLU A 274 -2.28 16.82 11.45
CA GLU A 274 -2.18 18.27 11.49
C GLU A 274 -0.87 18.76 10.84
N MET A 275 0.26 18.17 11.24
CA MET A 275 1.58 18.53 10.71
C MET A 275 1.69 18.26 9.20
N TYR A 276 1.21 17.11 8.71
CA TYR A 276 1.25 16.80 7.28
C TYR A 276 0.30 17.67 6.45
N ARG A 277 -0.88 18.05 6.99
CA ARG A 277 -1.76 19.02 6.31
C ARG A 277 -1.10 20.39 6.18
N ARG A 278 -0.40 20.82 7.22
CA ARG A 278 0.38 22.07 7.16
C ARG A 278 1.49 21.99 6.11
N ALA A 279 2.26 20.90 6.12
CA ALA A 279 3.31 20.69 5.13
C ALA A 279 2.78 20.57 3.68
N ALA A 280 1.59 20.02 3.48
CA ALA A 280 0.95 19.99 2.17
C ALA A 280 0.61 21.39 1.63
N GLY A 281 0.29 22.34 2.51
CA GLY A 281 -0.04 23.72 2.14
C GLY A 281 1.11 24.74 2.22
N ASP A 282 2.30 24.33 2.64
CA ASP A 282 3.47 25.21 2.76
C ASP A 282 4.29 25.18 1.45
N GLY A 283 4.57 26.35 0.89
CA GLY A 283 5.29 26.48 -0.39
C GLY A 283 6.71 25.89 -0.41
N ARG A 284 7.30 25.57 0.76
CA ARG A 284 8.60 24.90 0.87
C ARG A 284 8.53 23.38 0.70
N THR A 285 7.35 22.80 0.90
CA THR A 285 7.11 21.35 0.99
C THR A 285 5.97 20.84 0.11
N GLU A 286 5.17 21.73 -0.48
CA GLU A 286 4.09 21.39 -1.41
C GLU A 286 4.61 20.50 -2.56
N GLY A 287 3.88 19.42 -2.83
CA GLY A 287 4.19 18.49 -3.90
C GLY A 287 5.44 17.62 -3.71
N LEU A 288 6.13 17.75 -2.57
CA LEU A 288 7.29 16.93 -2.21
C LEU A 288 6.89 15.64 -1.49
N ASP A 289 7.87 14.76 -1.28
CA ASP A 289 7.74 13.59 -0.42
C ASP A 289 7.41 13.98 1.04
N PHE A 290 6.65 13.15 1.75
CA PHE A 290 6.19 13.44 3.09
C PHE A 290 7.34 13.65 4.10
N ALA A 291 8.51 13.04 3.87
CA ALA A 291 9.70 13.27 4.69
C ALA A 291 10.17 14.74 4.67
N SER A 292 9.72 15.54 3.69
CA SER A 292 10.00 16.98 3.62
C SER A 292 9.38 17.80 4.76
N VAL A 293 8.51 17.20 5.58
CA VAL A 293 8.04 17.81 6.85
C VAL A 293 9.20 18.27 7.74
N PHE A 294 10.37 17.64 7.61
CA PHE A 294 11.60 18.08 8.26
C PHE A 294 12.00 19.52 7.91
N LYS A 295 11.77 19.99 6.68
CA LYS A 295 12.08 21.37 6.29
C LYS A 295 11.25 22.36 7.10
N LEU A 296 9.94 22.11 7.20
CA LEU A 296 9.01 22.90 8.00
C LEU A 296 9.45 22.94 9.48
N ILE A 297 9.80 21.78 10.05
CA ILE A 297 10.23 21.66 11.46
C ILE A 297 11.60 22.34 11.69
N PHE A 298 12.56 22.14 10.80
CA PHE A 298 13.94 22.58 10.98
C PHE A 298 14.10 24.09 10.78
N GLU A 299 13.52 24.63 9.71
CA GLU A 299 13.60 26.07 9.38
C GLU A 299 12.75 26.92 10.34
N GLY A 300 11.79 26.31 11.03
CA GLY A 300 10.84 26.99 11.90
C GLY A 300 9.58 27.44 11.15
N GLU A 301 8.58 27.79 11.95
CA GLU A 301 7.38 28.52 11.50
C GLU A 301 7.71 29.95 11.08
#